data_AF-A0A1J5GNW1-F1
#
_entry.id   AF-A0A1J5GNW1-F1
#
_cell.length_a   1.000
_cell.length_b   1.000
_cell.length_c   1.000
_cell.angle_alpha   90.00
_cell.angle_beta   90.00
_cell.angle_gamma   90.00
#
_symmetry.space_group_name_H-M   'P 1'
#
loop_
_entity.id
_entity.type
_entity.pdbx_description
1 polymer ?
#
loop_
_entity_poly.entity_id
_entity_poly.type
_entity_poly.pdbx_seq_one_letter_code
_entity_poly.pdbx_strand_id
1 'polypeptide(L)'
;MDNCIFCQIAQGNIPSHKIWEDDGHLAFLSIFPNTEGFTVVIPKKHYGSYAFAQEDIVLEKLIIATKKVANLLDKYFADVARCGMFFEGFGVDHLHSKLFPMHGTGNLENWEAIESKKVRTYFKQYPGYLSSNDSNRAEDSKLENLAANIRKASV
;
A
#
# COMPACT_ATOMS: atom_id res chain seq x y z
N MET A 1 -2.13 -15.28 -17.54
CA MET A 1 -2.98 -14.06 -17.54
C MET A 1 -4.45 -14.39 -17.37
N ASP A 2 -4.98 -15.44 -17.99
CA ASP A 2 -6.42 -15.79 -17.97
C ASP A 2 -7.05 -15.96 -16.56
N ASN A 3 -6.24 -16.27 -15.55
CA ASN A 3 -6.70 -16.45 -14.16
C ASN A 3 -6.43 -15.23 -13.24
N CYS A 4 -5.94 -14.10 -13.76
CA CYS A 4 -5.70 -12.92 -12.93
C CYS A 4 -7.01 -12.17 -12.67
N ILE A 5 -7.46 -12.18 -11.40
CA ILE A 5 -8.70 -11.53 -10.99
C ILE A 5 -8.68 -10.01 -11.26
N PHE A 6 -7.53 -9.35 -11.12
CA PHE A 6 -7.39 -7.92 -11.41
C PHE A 6 -7.41 -7.61 -12.91
N CYS A 7 -6.93 -8.52 -13.77
CA CYS A 7 -7.13 -8.39 -15.22
C CYS A 7 -8.62 -8.51 -15.57
N GLN A 8 -9.34 -9.45 -14.97
CA GLN A 8 -10.78 -9.60 -15.20
C GLN A 8 -11.56 -8.36 -14.74
N ILE A 9 -11.17 -7.74 -13.62
CA ILE A 9 -11.72 -6.45 -13.17
C ILE A 9 -11.39 -5.34 -14.17
N ALA A 10 -10.14 -5.20 -14.58
CA ALA A 10 -9.70 -4.16 -15.51
C ALA A 10 -10.37 -4.27 -16.89
N GLN A 11 -10.71 -5.48 -17.32
CA GLN A 11 -11.44 -5.75 -18.57
C GLN A 11 -12.96 -5.63 -18.42
N GLY A 12 -13.49 -5.52 -17.20
CA GLY A 12 -14.92 -5.49 -16.92
C GLY A 12 -15.62 -6.84 -16.99
N ASN A 13 -14.88 -7.95 -16.99
CA ASN A 13 -15.44 -9.31 -17.04
C ASN A 13 -16.10 -9.73 -15.71
N ILE A 14 -15.67 -9.13 -14.61
CA ILE A 14 -16.26 -9.34 -13.28
C ILE A 14 -16.53 -7.99 -12.60
N PRO A 15 -17.54 -7.93 -11.71
CA PRO A 15 -17.92 -6.67 -11.07
C PRO A 15 -16.83 -6.16 -10.13
N SER A 16 -16.78 -4.83 -9.99
CA SER A 16 -15.97 -4.15 -8.98
C SER A 16 -16.64 -2.84 -8.59
N HIS A 17 -16.38 -2.39 -7.37
CA HIS A 17 -16.83 -1.09 -6.88
C HIS A 17 -15.80 -0.02 -7.25
N LYS A 18 -15.77 0.35 -8.54
CA LYS A 18 -14.84 1.34 -9.10
C LYS A 18 -15.08 2.71 -8.48
N ILE A 19 -14.02 3.41 -8.11
CA ILE A 19 -14.09 4.78 -7.58
C ILE A 19 -13.34 5.79 -8.45
N TRP A 20 -12.40 5.32 -9.28
CA TRP A 20 -11.62 6.16 -10.17
C TRP A 20 -10.99 5.32 -11.30
N GLU A 21 -10.83 5.90 -12.48
CA GLU A 21 -10.26 5.24 -13.65
C GLU A 21 -9.61 6.29 -14.57
N ASP A 22 -8.46 5.95 -15.18
CA ASP A 22 -7.90 6.68 -16.32
C ASP A 22 -7.52 5.70 -17.45
N ASP A 23 -6.83 6.19 -18.49
CA ASP A 23 -6.46 5.35 -19.65
C ASP A 23 -5.60 4.14 -19.25
N GLY A 24 -4.78 4.27 -18.21
CA GLY A 24 -3.79 3.27 -17.83
C GLY A 24 -4.07 2.54 -16.52
N HIS A 25 -4.94 3.08 -15.66
CA HIS A 25 -5.12 2.63 -14.28
C HIS A 25 -6.58 2.55 -13.89
N LEU A 26 -6.83 1.77 -12.85
CA LEU A 26 -8.14 1.59 -12.26
C LEU A 26 -8.02 1.52 -10.74
N ALA A 27 -8.96 2.14 -10.03
CA ALA A 27 -9.08 2.04 -8.59
C ALA A 27 -10.48 1.56 -8.17
N PHE A 28 -10.52 0.62 -7.24
CA PHE A 28 -11.75 0.01 -6.74
C PHE A 28 -11.64 -0.34 -5.26
N LEU A 29 -12.77 -0.38 -4.57
CA LEU A 29 -12.83 -0.79 -3.18
C LEU A 29 -12.55 -2.29 -3.05
N SER A 30 -11.73 -2.68 -2.07
CA SER A 30 -11.58 -4.09 -1.72
C SER A 30 -12.89 -4.62 -1.14
N ILE A 31 -13.29 -5.84 -1.52
CA ILE A 31 -14.40 -6.56 -0.90
C ILE A 31 -14.04 -7.13 0.48
N PHE A 32 -12.75 -7.12 0.83
CA PHE A 32 -12.23 -7.46 2.16
C PHE A 32 -11.52 -6.23 2.74
N PRO A 33 -12.24 -5.17 3.12
CA PRO A 33 -11.64 -3.97 3.66
C PRO A 33 -11.15 -4.19 5.09
N ASN A 34 -9.99 -3.62 5.43
CA ASN A 34 -9.52 -3.53 6.83
C ASN A 34 -9.77 -2.15 7.45
N THR A 35 -10.28 -1.21 6.67
CA THR A 35 -10.79 0.10 7.07
C THR A 35 -11.83 0.57 6.04
N GLU A 36 -12.72 1.48 6.41
CA GLU A 36 -13.65 2.08 5.45
C GLU A 36 -12.86 2.81 4.34
N GLY A 37 -13.31 2.70 3.10
CA GLY A 37 -12.61 3.25 1.93
C GLY A 37 -11.33 2.52 1.53
N PHE A 38 -11.02 1.33 2.10
CA PHE A 38 -9.84 0.55 1.70
C PHE A 38 -9.84 0.24 0.20
N THR A 39 -8.86 0.81 -0.50
CA THR A 39 -8.87 0.90 -1.97
C THR A 39 -7.65 0.22 -2.57
N VAL A 40 -7.85 -0.47 -3.68
CA VAL A 40 -6.78 -1.06 -4.50
C VAL A 40 -6.64 -0.23 -5.77
N VAL A 41 -5.42 0.19 -6.11
CA VAL A 41 -5.11 0.88 -7.36
C VAL A 41 -4.19 0.00 -8.20
N ILE A 42 -4.58 -0.24 -9.45
CA ILE A 42 -3.87 -1.15 -10.37
C ILE A 42 -3.57 -0.45 -11.70
N PRO A 43 -2.48 -0.80 -12.39
CA PRO A 43 -2.42 -0.64 -13.84
C PRO A 43 -3.42 -1.60 -14.50
N LYS A 44 -4.04 -1.17 -15.60
CA LYS A 44 -4.93 -2.02 -16.41
C LYS A 44 -4.14 -3.12 -17.13
N LYS A 45 -2.91 -2.80 -17.56
CA LYS A 45 -1.96 -3.79 -18.07
C LYS A 45 -1.45 -4.66 -16.91
N HIS A 46 -1.31 -5.95 -17.16
CA HIS A 46 -0.73 -6.88 -16.20
C HIS A 46 0.78 -6.70 -16.08
N TYR A 47 1.22 -6.59 -14.82
CA TYR A 47 2.61 -6.59 -14.39
C TYR A 47 2.71 -7.52 -13.18
N GLY A 48 3.86 -8.17 -12.99
CA GLY A 48 4.08 -9.01 -11.80
C GLY A 48 3.86 -8.21 -10.52
N SER A 49 3.37 -8.87 -9.48
CA SER A 49 2.98 -8.22 -8.21
C SER A 49 4.13 -7.55 -7.45
N TYR A 50 5.37 -7.99 -7.67
CA TYR A 50 6.52 -7.41 -7.00
C TYR A 50 6.89 -6.06 -7.62
N ALA A 51 6.54 -4.98 -6.91
CA ALA A 51 6.73 -3.61 -7.36
C ALA A 51 8.18 -3.31 -7.77
N PHE A 52 9.15 -3.65 -6.92
CA PHE A 52 10.56 -3.32 -7.16
C PHE A 52 11.26 -4.18 -8.22
N ALA A 53 10.54 -5.06 -8.91
CA ALA A 53 11.02 -5.71 -10.13
C ALA A 53 10.45 -5.08 -11.42
N GLN A 54 9.56 -4.09 -11.31
CA GLN A 54 9.00 -3.40 -12.46
C GLN A 54 9.91 -2.22 -12.87
N GLU A 55 9.79 -1.81 -14.14
CA GLU A 55 10.49 -0.64 -14.66
C GLU A 55 10.05 0.64 -13.93
N ASP A 56 10.99 1.59 -13.75
CA ASP A 56 10.75 2.85 -13.02
C ASP A 56 9.52 3.59 -13.54
N ILE A 57 9.35 3.69 -14.87
CA ILE A 57 8.21 4.38 -15.49
C ILE A 57 6.85 3.75 -15.14
N VAL A 58 6.81 2.44 -14.87
CA VAL A 58 5.58 1.74 -14.44
C VAL A 58 5.25 2.15 -13.01
N LEU A 59 6.25 2.17 -12.13
CA LEU A 59 6.09 2.57 -10.74
C LEU A 59 5.72 4.05 -10.61
N GLU A 60 6.40 4.94 -11.33
CA GLU A 60 6.10 6.37 -11.36
C GLU A 60 4.63 6.62 -11.69
N LYS A 61 4.14 6.01 -12.78
CA LYS A 61 2.74 6.16 -13.21
C LYS A 61 1.76 5.62 -12.17
N LEU A 62 2.04 4.47 -11.56
CA LEU A 62 1.20 3.90 -10.51
C LEU A 62 1.17 4.78 -9.25
N ILE A 63 2.30 5.37 -8.85
CA ILE A 63 2.37 6.29 -7.71
C ILE A 63 1.55 7.54 -7.97
N ILE A 64 1.62 8.12 -9.18
CA ILE A 64 0.82 9.28 -9.55
C ILE A 64 -0.68 8.94 -9.55
N ALA A 65 -1.08 7.78 -10.08
CA ALA A 65 -2.46 7.30 -10.00
C ALA A 65 -2.91 7.12 -8.54
N THR A 66 -2.07 6.49 -7.72
CA THR A 66 -2.34 6.26 -6.29
C THR A 66 -2.51 7.56 -5.53
N LYS A 67 -1.67 8.57 -5.79
CA LYS A 67 -1.80 9.91 -5.20
C LYS A 67 -3.15 10.57 -5.55
N LYS A 68 -3.59 10.47 -6.80
CA LYS A 68 -4.90 11.03 -7.21
C LYS A 68 -6.04 10.38 -6.42
N VAL A 69 -5.98 9.06 -6.26
CA VAL A 69 -7.01 8.29 -5.54
C VAL A 69 -6.97 8.59 -4.04
N ALA A 70 -5.79 8.68 -3.42
CA ALA A 70 -5.64 9.08 -2.02
C ALA A 70 -6.29 10.46 -1.77
N ASN A 71 -6.03 11.44 -2.63
CA ASN A 71 -6.64 12.77 -2.51
C ASN A 71 -8.18 12.75 -2.67
N LEU A 72 -8.75 11.79 -3.43
CA LEU A 72 -10.20 11.61 -3.51
C LEU A 72 -10.77 11.11 -2.18
N LEU A 73 -10.09 10.13 -1.56
CA LEU A 73 -10.47 9.58 -0.26
C LEU A 73 -10.37 10.64 0.84
N ASP A 74 -9.25 11.36 0.91
CA ASP A 74 -9.02 12.44 1.88
C ASP A 74 -10.08 13.56 1.75
N LYS A 75 -10.54 13.86 0.53
CA LYS A 75 -11.60 14.85 0.30
C LYS A 75 -12.99 14.34 0.69
N TYR A 76 -13.25 13.05 0.54
CA TYR A 76 -14.56 12.45 0.79
C TYR A 76 -14.82 12.23 2.28
N PHE A 77 -13.84 11.69 3.00
CA PHE A 77 -13.96 11.41 4.43
C PHE A 77 -13.51 12.61 5.26
N ALA A 78 -14.47 13.29 5.89
CA ALA A 78 -14.19 14.48 6.71
C ALA A 78 -13.25 14.20 7.91
N ASP A 79 -13.18 12.95 8.38
CA ASP A 79 -12.34 12.53 9.49
C ASP A 79 -11.00 11.93 9.06
N VAL A 80 -10.65 11.97 7.77
CA VAL A 80 -9.37 11.47 7.23
C VAL A 80 -8.52 12.65 6.80
N ALA A 81 -7.35 12.82 7.42
CA ALA A 81 -6.38 13.83 6.98
C ALA A 81 -5.41 13.29 5.92
N ARG A 82 -5.21 11.97 5.85
CA ARG A 82 -4.28 11.32 4.92
C ARG A 82 -4.56 9.82 4.80
N CYS A 83 -4.11 9.24 3.70
CA CYS A 83 -4.08 7.79 3.49
C CYS A 83 -2.66 7.21 3.65
N GLY A 84 -2.57 6.03 4.27
CA GLY A 84 -1.39 5.17 4.18
C GLY A 84 -1.36 4.41 2.85
N MET A 85 -0.18 4.13 2.31
CA MET A 85 0.02 3.37 1.08
C MET A 85 1.00 2.21 1.31
N PHE A 86 0.72 1.05 0.73
CA PHE A 86 1.64 -0.08 0.77
C PHE A 86 1.58 -0.95 -0.49
N PHE A 87 2.74 -1.52 -0.85
CA PHE A 87 2.90 -2.58 -1.83
C PHE A 87 3.19 -3.88 -1.09
N GLU A 88 2.31 -4.87 -1.23
CA GLU A 88 2.46 -6.17 -0.58
C GLU A 88 2.73 -7.28 -1.60
N GLY A 89 1.88 -7.39 -2.63
CA GLY A 89 2.08 -8.27 -3.78
C GLY A 89 1.80 -9.75 -3.57
N PHE A 90 1.68 -10.27 -2.35
CA PHE A 90 1.51 -11.71 -2.12
C PHE A 90 0.09 -12.26 -2.33
N GLY A 91 -0.95 -11.42 -2.25
CA GLY A 91 -2.35 -11.89 -2.35
C GLY A 91 -2.84 -12.12 -3.78
N VAL A 92 -2.44 -11.26 -4.72
CA VAL A 92 -2.81 -11.35 -6.14
C VAL A 92 -1.57 -11.01 -6.95
N ASP A 93 -1.19 -11.90 -7.87
CA ASP A 93 -0.07 -11.66 -8.76
C ASP A 93 -0.46 -10.68 -9.89
N HIS A 94 -0.52 -9.40 -9.54
CA HIS A 94 -0.72 -8.26 -10.44
C HIS A 94 -0.26 -7.03 -9.69
N LEU A 95 0.57 -6.16 -10.25
CA LEU A 95 1.06 -4.97 -9.56
C LEU A 95 -0.09 -4.12 -8.98
N HIS A 96 -0.10 -3.84 -7.69
CA HIS A 96 -1.16 -3.05 -7.07
C HIS A 96 -0.66 -2.30 -5.83
N SER A 97 -1.08 -1.05 -5.68
CA SER A 97 -0.99 -0.33 -4.41
C SER A 97 -2.29 -0.49 -3.63
N LYS A 98 -2.20 -0.48 -2.31
CA LYS A 98 -3.34 -0.46 -1.40
C LYS A 98 -3.33 0.84 -0.61
N LEU A 99 -4.49 1.47 -0.49
CA LEU A 99 -4.70 2.71 0.27
C LEU A 99 -5.52 2.41 1.53
N PHE A 100 -5.03 2.91 2.66
CA PHE A 100 -5.66 2.84 3.96
C PHE A 100 -6.02 4.26 4.42
N PRO A 101 -7.29 4.69 4.30
CA PRO A 101 -7.77 5.92 4.91
C PRO A 101 -7.57 5.89 6.43
N MET A 102 -6.84 6.88 6.95
CA MET A 102 -6.54 6.96 8.39
C MET A 102 -7.66 7.71 9.10
N HIS A 103 -8.81 7.06 9.30
CA HIS A 103 -9.96 7.64 10.01
C HIS A 103 -9.62 8.18 11.39
N GLY A 104 -10.33 9.23 11.81
CA GLY A 104 -10.09 9.98 13.04
C GLY A 104 -8.89 10.95 13.00
N THR A 105 -8.20 11.12 11.88
CA THR A 105 -7.05 12.04 11.76
C THR A 105 -7.40 13.42 11.18
N GLY A 106 -8.60 13.61 10.63
CA GLY A 106 -9.04 14.81 9.91
C GLY A 106 -9.15 16.09 10.75
N ASN A 107 -9.46 15.96 12.04
CA ASN A 107 -9.74 17.10 12.93
C ASN A 107 -8.54 17.51 13.81
N LEU A 108 -7.32 17.20 13.38
CA LEU A 108 -6.11 17.58 14.11
C LEU A 108 -5.71 19.02 13.77
N GLU A 109 -5.92 19.96 14.69
CA GLU A 109 -5.52 21.37 14.52
C GLU A 109 -4.00 21.54 14.46
N ASN A 110 -3.27 20.70 15.20
CA ASN A 110 -1.80 20.70 15.26
C ASN A 110 -1.26 19.29 15.00
N TRP A 111 -0.01 19.21 14.55
CA TRP A 111 0.67 17.93 14.44
C TRP A 111 0.88 17.34 15.84
N GLU A 112 0.47 16.08 16.01
CA GLU A 112 0.73 15.28 17.20
C GLU A 112 1.18 13.88 16.79
N ALA A 113 2.09 13.29 17.57
CA ALA A 113 2.55 11.93 17.33
C ALA A 113 1.46 10.92 17.73
N ILE A 114 0.99 10.13 16.75
CA ILE A 114 0.08 9.01 16.97
C ILE A 114 0.89 7.72 16.90
N GLU A 115 1.08 7.07 18.04
CA GLU A 115 1.92 5.88 18.16
C GLU A 115 1.13 4.68 18.68
N SER A 116 1.41 3.50 18.12
CA SER A 116 0.92 2.23 18.65
C SER A 116 1.71 1.83 19.91
N LYS A 117 1.37 2.43 21.05
CA LYS A 117 2.05 2.18 22.33
C LYS A 117 1.82 0.76 22.89
N LYS A 118 0.72 0.11 22.49
CA LYS A 118 0.28 -1.19 23.03
C LYS A 118 0.77 -2.39 22.22
N VAL A 119 1.06 -2.22 20.93
CA VAL A 119 1.51 -3.31 20.05
C VAL A 119 2.99 -3.12 19.77
N ARG A 120 3.82 -3.95 20.41
CA ARG A 120 5.27 -3.99 20.25
C ARG A 120 5.69 -5.38 19.78
N THR A 121 5.58 -5.65 18.48
CA THR A 121 5.80 -6.99 17.92
C THR A 121 6.99 -6.99 16.98
N TYR A 122 7.96 -7.86 17.24
CA TYR A 122 9.05 -8.15 16.30
C TYR A 122 8.70 -9.40 15.48
N PHE A 123 8.64 -9.26 14.16
CA PHE A 123 8.37 -10.36 13.25
C PHE A 123 9.69 -10.95 12.73
N LYS A 124 10.02 -12.18 13.14
CA LYS A 124 11.17 -12.90 12.60
C LYS A 124 10.93 -13.37 11.15
N GLN A 125 9.68 -13.61 10.80
CA GLN A 125 9.24 -14.06 9.48
C GLN A 125 8.01 -13.25 9.06
N TYR A 126 7.75 -13.17 7.76
CA TYR A 126 6.58 -12.48 7.21
C TYR A 126 5.28 -13.10 7.75
N PRO A 127 4.43 -12.35 8.48
CA PRO A 127 3.25 -12.91 9.13
C PRO A 127 2.02 -12.98 8.21
N GLY A 128 2.16 -12.67 6.92
CA GLY A 128 1.04 -12.55 5.98
C GLY A 128 0.43 -11.14 5.89
N TYR A 129 1.06 -10.14 6.53
CA TYR A 129 0.71 -8.73 6.39
C TYR A 129 1.91 -7.83 6.73
N LEU A 130 1.83 -6.56 6.34
CA LEU A 130 2.81 -5.53 6.70
C LEU A 130 2.29 -4.66 7.84
N SER A 131 3.19 -4.21 8.71
CA SER A 131 2.89 -3.32 9.82
C SER A 131 3.95 -2.23 9.93
N SER A 132 3.52 -1.02 10.28
CA SER A 132 4.40 0.11 10.62
C SER A 132 4.57 0.28 12.14
N ASN A 133 4.07 -0.65 12.95
CA ASN A 133 4.22 -0.57 14.41
C ASN A 133 5.66 -0.84 14.82
N ASP A 134 6.14 -0.07 15.79
CA ASP A 134 7.45 -0.29 16.39
C ASP A 134 7.49 -1.55 17.26
N SER A 135 8.68 -2.10 17.45
CA SER A 135 8.98 -3.09 18.48
C SER A 135 9.88 -2.48 19.56
N ASN A 136 10.48 -3.31 20.42
CA ASN A 136 11.47 -2.86 21.39
C ASN A 136 12.73 -2.32 20.69
N ARG A 137 13.39 -1.33 21.30
CA ARG A 137 14.64 -0.74 20.76
C ARG A 137 15.70 -1.84 20.59
N ALA A 138 16.30 -1.91 19.41
CA ALA A 138 17.43 -2.79 19.14
C ALA A 138 18.74 -2.23 19.73
N GLU A 139 19.75 -3.09 19.92
CA GLU A 139 21.09 -2.67 20.32
C GLU A 139 21.83 -2.00 19.15
N ASP A 140 22.51 -0.89 19.42
CA ASP A 140 23.16 -0.09 18.37
C ASP A 140 24.27 -0.88 17.65
N SER A 141 25.04 -1.68 18.39
CA SER A 141 26.07 -2.56 17.83
C SER A 141 25.49 -3.61 16.87
N LYS A 142 24.29 -4.12 17.13
CA LYS A 142 23.61 -5.07 16.23
C LYS A 142 23.14 -4.37 14.96
N LEU A 143 22.59 -3.16 15.09
CA LEU A 143 22.16 -2.36 13.94
C LEU A 143 23.32 -1.93 13.05
N GLU A 144 24.44 -1.51 13.65
CA GLU A 144 25.65 -1.13 12.93
C GLU A 144 26.21 -2.29 12.10
N ASN A 145 26.36 -3.46 12.73
CA ASN A 145 26.82 -4.68 12.05
C ASN A 145 25.87 -5.09 10.91
N LEU A 146 24.55 -5.05 11.15
CA LEU A 146 23.56 -5.37 10.14
C LEU A 146 23.64 -4.40 8.95
N ALA A 147 23.73 -3.09 9.20
CA ALA A 147 23.86 -2.07 8.17
C ALA A 147 25.15 -2.24 7.35
N ALA A 148 26.27 -2.60 7.99
CA ALA A 148 27.52 -2.91 7.30
C ALA A 148 27.38 -4.14 6.38
N ASN A 149 26.71 -5.19 6.85
CA ASN A 149 26.50 -6.41 6.06
C ASN A 149 25.57 -6.19 4.86
N ILE A 150 24.48 -5.43 5.04
CA ILE A 150 23.56 -5.09 3.94
C ILE A 150 24.30 -4.32 2.84
N ARG A 151 25.08 -3.29 3.20
CA ARG A 151 25.84 -2.50 2.21
C ARG A 151 26.85 -3.33 1.41
N LYS A 152 27.44 -4.36 2.03
CA LYS A 152 28.36 -5.29 1.33
C LYS A 152 27.64 -6.21 0.34
N ALA A 153 26.37 -6.53 0.58
CA ALA A 153 25.56 -7.37 -0.31
C ALA A 153 25.01 -6.59 -1.51
N SER A 154 25.09 -5.26 -1.50
CA SER A 154 24.65 -4.39 -2.61
C SER A 154 25.74 -4.18 -3.67
N VAL A 155 26.78 -5.04 -3.70
CA VAL A 155 27.86 -5.08 -4.68
C VAL A 155 27.79 -6.42 -5.40
#